data_AF-A0AAU5HTY2-F1
#
_entry.id   AF-A0AAU5HTY2-F1
#
_cell.length_a   1.000
_cell.length_b   1.000
_cell.length_c   1.000
_cell.angle_alpha   90.00
_cell.angle_beta   90.00
_cell.angle_gamma   90.00
#
_symmetry.space_group_name_H-M   'P 1'
#
loop_
_entity.id
_entity.type
_entity.pdbx_description
1 polymer ?
#
loop_
_entity_poly.entity_id
_entity_poly.type
_entity_poly.pdbx_seq_one_letter_code
_entity_poly.pdbx_strand_id
1 'polypeptide(L)'
;MAASRAMGRVVDGVELVNFPGEGPMPYYGLTDPDDIAWLAPKITPHPWTCFDQPLRLHDEAGVRALPQSQIVCTSTLPYRDPADPQPARAAGRLWDIDTGPDLMVSEPQAVAELLERVVAVATATATATATATAAG
;
A
#
# COMPACT_ATOMS: atom_id res chain seq x y z
N MET A 1 14.82 0.83 4.78
CA MET A 1 14.95 2.30 4.59
C MET A 1 16.36 2.86 4.83
N ALA A 2 17.26 2.20 5.57
CA ALA A 2 18.63 2.70 5.79
C ALA A 2 19.41 3.05 4.51
N ALA A 3 19.32 2.20 3.47
CA ALA A 3 19.97 2.46 2.18
C ALA A 3 19.45 3.73 1.50
N SER A 4 18.13 3.96 1.52
CA SER A 4 17.50 5.16 0.97
C SER A 4 17.96 6.43 1.71
N ARG A 5 18.05 6.39 3.05
CA ARG A 5 18.54 7.51 3.85
C ARG A 5 20.03 7.81 3.61
N ALA A 6 20.85 6.78 3.43
CA ALA A 6 22.29 6.94 3.18
C ALA A 6 22.59 7.68 1.86
N MET A 7 21.65 7.66 0.91
CA MET A 7 21.73 8.39 -0.36
C MET A 7 21.00 9.75 -0.32
N GLY A 8 20.49 10.14 0.85
CA GLY A 8 19.72 11.35 1.04
C GLY A 8 20.53 12.64 0.89
N ARG A 9 19.84 13.74 0.62
CA ARG A 9 20.43 15.09 0.46
C ARG A 9 19.56 16.12 1.17
N VAL A 10 20.17 17.19 1.64
CA VAL A 10 19.42 18.35 2.12
C VAL A 10 19.25 19.35 0.97
N VAL A 11 18.01 19.66 0.62
CA VAL A 11 17.65 20.68 -0.38
C VAL A 11 16.75 21.70 0.30
N ASP A 12 17.15 22.98 0.27
CA ASP A 12 16.41 24.09 0.91
C ASP A 12 16.01 23.82 2.38
N GLY A 13 16.89 23.13 3.12
CA GLY A 13 16.67 22.79 4.53
C GLY A 13 15.85 21.52 4.80
N VAL A 14 15.43 20.78 3.76
CA VAL A 14 14.66 19.53 3.89
C VAL A 14 15.55 18.33 3.52
N GLU A 15 15.66 17.34 4.42
CA GLU A 15 16.27 16.05 4.11
C GLU A 15 15.35 15.27 3.16
N LEU A 16 15.82 15.04 1.93
CA LEU A 16 15.12 14.32 0.87
C LEU A 16 15.82 12.99 0.57
N VAL A 17 15.05 11.96 0.27
CA VAL A 17 15.53 10.63 -0.13
C VAL A 17 14.85 10.19 -1.44
N ASN A 18 15.26 9.05 -2.01
CA ASN A 18 14.67 8.49 -3.25
C ASN A 18 14.74 9.46 -4.45
N PHE A 19 15.90 10.05 -4.70
CA PHE A 19 16.09 10.92 -5.87
C PHE A 19 15.88 10.13 -7.19
N PRO A 20 15.22 10.72 -8.20
CA PRO A 20 15.00 10.08 -9.50
C PRO A 20 16.31 9.67 -10.17
N GLY A 21 16.34 8.47 -10.76
CA GLY A 21 17.52 7.94 -11.46
C GLY A 21 18.68 7.49 -10.55
N GLU A 22 18.57 7.70 -9.23
CA GLU A 22 19.62 7.35 -8.26
C GLU A 22 19.21 6.20 -7.35
N GLY A 23 17.91 5.97 -7.16
CA GLY A 23 17.41 4.76 -6.52
C GLY A 23 17.38 3.58 -7.50
N PRO A 24 17.60 2.32 -7.06
CA PRO A 24 17.34 1.19 -7.92
C PRO A 24 15.84 1.17 -8.26
N MET A 25 15.51 1.36 -9.53
CA MET A 25 14.19 1.07 -10.11
C MET A 25 13.57 -0.26 -9.61
N PRO A 26 14.36 -1.32 -9.28
CA PRO A 26 13.87 -2.49 -8.57
C PRO A 26 13.04 -2.25 -7.30
N TYR A 27 13.17 -1.11 -6.60
CA TYR A 27 12.32 -0.79 -5.45
C TYR A 27 10.86 -0.53 -5.81
N TYR A 28 10.61 -0.08 -7.03
CA TYR A 28 9.26 0.08 -7.59
C TYR A 28 8.74 -1.24 -8.18
N GLY A 29 9.63 -2.24 -8.35
CA GLY A 29 9.31 -3.59 -8.85
C GLY A 29 8.78 -3.63 -10.28
N LEU A 30 9.01 -2.56 -11.05
CA LEU A 30 8.75 -2.54 -12.48
C LEU A 30 9.91 -3.20 -13.22
N THR A 31 9.57 -4.11 -14.13
CA THR A 31 10.53 -4.79 -15.01
C THR A 31 10.30 -4.46 -16.49
N ASP A 32 9.11 -4.00 -16.86
CA ASP A 32 8.80 -3.59 -18.22
C ASP A 32 9.50 -2.24 -18.53
N PRO A 33 10.33 -2.17 -19.61
CA PRO A 33 10.97 -0.93 -20.03
C PRO A 33 10.02 0.23 -20.30
N ASP A 34 8.80 -0.04 -20.79
CA ASP A 34 7.82 1.00 -21.12
C ASP A 34 7.21 1.59 -19.85
N ASP A 35 6.90 0.75 -18.85
CA ASP A 35 6.44 1.20 -17.53
C ASP A 35 7.53 2.01 -16.81
N ILE A 36 8.78 1.56 -16.89
CA ILE A 36 9.94 2.27 -16.34
C ILE A 36 10.09 3.64 -17.01
N ALA A 37 10.04 3.69 -18.34
CA ALA A 37 10.13 4.93 -19.10
C ALA A 37 8.98 5.89 -18.78
N TRP A 38 7.79 5.35 -18.53
CA TRP A 38 6.63 6.14 -18.12
C TRP A 38 6.75 6.67 -16.68
N LEU A 39 7.20 5.84 -15.73
CA LEU A 39 7.27 6.21 -14.31
C LEU A 39 8.45 7.14 -14.01
N ALA A 40 9.62 6.88 -14.57
CA ALA A 40 10.87 7.59 -14.27
C ALA A 40 10.75 9.13 -14.24
N PRO A 41 10.14 9.82 -15.23
CA PRO A 41 10.02 11.28 -15.20
C PRO A 41 9.00 11.81 -14.17
N LYS A 42 8.19 10.95 -13.54
CA LYS A 42 7.17 11.33 -12.54
C LYS A 42 7.67 11.18 -11.10
N ILE A 43 8.76 10.48 -10.88
CA ILE A 43 9.35 10.31 -9.55
C ILE A 43 9.94 11.65 -9.11
N THR A 44 9.75 11.97 -7.83
CA THR A 44 10.38 13.10 -7.16
C THR A 44 10.96 12.64 -5.83
N PRO A 45 12.01 13.32 -5.30
CA PRO A 45 12.56 12.98 -4.01
C PRO A 45 11.49 13.11 -2.90
N HIS A 46 11.51 12.19 -1.94
CA HIS A 46 10.55 12.15 -0.84
C HIS A 46 11.16 12.72 0.46
N PRO A 47 10.45 13.59 1.21
CA PRO A 47 10.93 14.07 2.51
C PRO A 47 11.16 12.93 3.51
N TRP A 48 12.34 12.88 4.11
CA TRP A 48 12.70 11.85 5.09
C TRP A 48 11.79 11.87 6.32
N THR A 49 11.30 13.05 6.70
CA THR A 49 10.38 13.24 7.83
C THR A 49 9.09 12.43 7.69
N CYS A 50 8.63 12.12 6.47
CA CYS A 50 7.46 11.26 6.24
C CYS A 50 7.69 9.80 6.68
N PHE A 51 8.94 9.36 6.80
CA PHE A 51 9.30 8.01 7.24
C PHE A 51 9.62 7.95 8.75
N ASP A 52 10.25 8.99 9.29
CA ASP A 52 10.84 8.97 10.64
C ASP A 52 9.93 9.64 11.69
N GLN A 53 9.04 10.55 11.27
CA GLN A 53 8.12 11.18 12.20
C GLN A 53 7.10 10.16 12.72
N PRO A 54 7.00 9.93 14.05
CA PRO A 54 6.04 8.98 14.59
C PRO A 54 4.59 9.45 14.36
N LEU A 55 3.76 8.57 13.82
CA LEU A 55 2.31 8.78 13.76
C LEU A 55 1.70 8.58 15.15
N ARG A 56 1.03 9.61 15.68
CA ARG A 56 0.31 9.55 16.96
C ARG A 56 -1.18 9.65 16.72
N LEU A 57 -1.91 8.60 17.03
CA LEU A 57 -3.37 8.54 16.90
C LEU A 57 -4.02 8.83 18.26
N HIS A 58 -5.07 9.65 18.27
CA HIS A 58 -5.85 9.91 19.48
C HIS A 58 -6.69 8.69 19.91
N ASP A 59 -7.18 7.92 18.94
CA ASP A 59 -7.95 6.70 19.14
C ASP A 59 -7.40 5.57 18.26
N GLU A 60 -6.30 4.98 18.70
CA GLU A 60 -5.68 3.86 17.97
C GLU A 60 -6.61 2.64 17.92
N ALA A 61 -7.32 2.35 19.01
CA ALA A 61 -8.23 1.21 19.08
C ALA A 61 -9.38 1.34 18.06
N GLY A 62 -9.99 2.52 17.96
CA GLY A 62 -11.04 2.79 16.97
C GLY A 62 -10.54 2.70 15.54
N VAL A 63 -9.34 3.25 15.24
CA VAL A 63 -8.74 3.13 13.90
C VAL A 63 -8.45 1.67 13.54
N ARG A 64 -7.92 0.89 14.48
CA ARG A 64 -7.63 -0.55 14.27
C ARG A 64 -8.89 -1.40 14.13
N ALA A 65 -10.03 -0.94 14.65
CA ALA A 65 -11.31 -1.62 14.54
C ALA A 65 -12.01 -1.40 13.17
N LEU A 66 -11.54 -0.45 12.36
CA LEU A 66 -12.14 -0.19 11.05
C LEU A 66 -12.02 -1.41 10.13
N PRO A 67 -13.09 -1.78 9.39
CA PRO A 67 -13.01 -2.83 8.39
C PRO A 67 -11.98 -2.46 7.32
N GLN A 68 -10.97 -3.32 7.16
CA GLN A 68 -9.93 -3.16 6.16
C GLN A 68 -10.04 -4.25 5.08
N SER A 69 -9.84 -3.82 3.84
CA SER A 69 -9.53 -4.67 2.69
C SER A 69 -8.09 -4.44 2.27
N GLN A 70 -7.38 -5.51 1.91
CA GLN A 70 -5.97 -5.44 1.54
C GLN A 70 -5.79 -6.06 0.15
N ILE A 71 -5.26 -5.26 -0.78
CA ILE A 71 -4.72 -5.72 -2.07
C ILE A 71 -3.22 -5.55 -1.96
N VAL A 72 -2.46 -6.64 -2.07
CA VAL A 72 -1.01 -6.64 -1.82
C VAL A 72 -0.25 -7.35 -2.93
N CYS A 73 1.06 -7.20 -2.96
CA CYS A 73 1.91 -8.02 -3.82
C CYS A 73 2.24 -9.33 -3.11
N THR A 74 2.14 -10.47 -3.79
CA THR A 74 2.45 -11.79 -3.21
C THR A 74 3.85 -11.81 -2.58
N SER A 75 4.82 -11.19 -3.27
CA SER A 75 6.21 -11.04 -2.83
C SER A 75 6.39 -10.25 -1.52
N THR A 76 5.42 -9.44 -1.11
CA THR A 76 5.51 -8.60 0.10
C THR A 76 4.99 -9.29 1.36
N LEU A 77 4.15 -10.32 1.22
CA LEU A 77 3.54 -11.03 2.34
C LEU A 77 4.55 -11.59 3.36
N PRO A 78 5.69 -12.18 2.95
CA PRO A 78 6.68 -12.72 3.90
C PRO A 78 7.36 -11.67 4.78
N TYR A 79 7.34 -10.39 4.39
CA TYR A 79 8.01 -9.31 5.11
C TYR A 79 7.07 -8.53 6.04
N ARG A 80 5.79 -8.90 6.10
CA ARG A 80 4.80 -8.27 6.98
C ARG A 80 4.70 -8.99 8.31
N ASP A 81 4.27 -8.27 9.34
CA ASP A 81 3.79 -8.91 10.55
C ASP A 81 2.59 -9.81 10.18
N PRO A 82 2.62 -11.12 10.47
CA PRO A 82 1.51 -12.01 10.17
C PRO A 82 0.17 -11.58 10.80
N ALA A 83 0.20 -10.82 11.90
CA ALA A 83 -0.99 -10.30 12.55
C ALA A 83 -1.72 -9.24 11.69
N ASP A 84 -1.01 -8.51 10.82
CA ASP A 84 -1.59 -7.43 10.00
C ASP A 84 -2.58 -7.91 8.93
N PRO A 85 -2.26 -8.90 8.07
CA PRO A 85 -3.20 -9.36 7.05
C PRO A 85 -4.25 -10.33 7.60
N GLN A 86 -4.07 -10.88 8.81
CA GLN A 86 -4.90 -11.98 9.31
C GLN A 86 -6.39 -11.61 9.48
N PRO A 87 -6.77 -10.44 10.04
CA PRO A 87 -8.18 -10.06 10.13
C PRO A 87 -8.84 -9.89 8.76
N ALA A 88 -8.13 -9.28 7.81
CA ALA A 88 -8.61 -9.13 6.43
C ALA A 88 -8.77 -10.50 5.76
N ARG A 89 -7.78 -11.39 5.91
CA ARG A 89 -7.80 -12.76 5.39
C ARG A 89 -8.98 -13.56 5.95
N ALA A 90 -9.18 -13.53 7.26
CA ALA A 90 -10.27 -14.26 7.92
C ALA A 90 -11.66 -13.79 7.46
N ALA A 91 -11.77 -12.53 7.03
CA ALA A 91 -12.99 -11.95 6.49
C ALA A 91 -13.12 -12.07 4.95
N GLY A 92 -12.21 -12.78 4.27
CA GLY A 92 -12.20 -12.86 2.80
C GLY A 92 -11.91 -11.53 2.10
N ARG A 93 -11.20 -10.62 2.77
CA ARG A 93 -10.86 -9.25 2.33
C ARG A 93 -9.36 -9.06 2.05
N LEU A 94 -8.63 -10.15 1.81
CA LEU A 94 -7.24 -10.12 1.41
C LEU A 94 -7.13 -10.72 0.01
N TRP A 95 -6.53 -9.97 -0.90
CA TRP A 95 -6.19 -10.41 -2.25
C TRP A 95 -4.74 -10.03 -2.53
N ASP A 96 -4.08 -10.83 -3.37
CA ASP A 96 -2.73 -10.57 -3.81
C ASP A 96 -2.57 -10.70 -5.31
N ILE A 97 -1.61 -9.95 -5.86
CA ILE A 97 -1.17 -10.02 -7.25
C ILE A 97 0.31 -10.36 -7.24
N ASP A 98 0.72 -11.35 -8.03
CA ASP A 98 2.12 -11.78 -8.12
C ASP A 98 2.93 -10.84 -9.03
N THR A 99 3.21 -9.64 -8.50
CA THR A 99 3.91 -8.57 -9.21
C THR A 99 4.76 -7.72 -8.25
N GLY A 100 5.40 -6.68 -8.77
CA GLY A 100 6.19 -5.72 -8.00
C GLY A 100 5.35 -4.71 -7.19
N PRO A 101 5.97 -3.90 -6.30
CA PRO A 101 5.26 -2.95 -5.43
C PRO A 101 4.38 -1.93 -6.15
N ASP A 102 4.75 -1.48 -7.36
CA ASP A 102 3.94 -0.56 -8.15
C ASP A 102 2.91 -1.29 -9.02
N LEU A 103 2.16 -2.22 -8.44
CA LEU A 103 1.11 -3.01 -9.11
C LEU A 103 0.04 -2.17 -9.83
N MET A 104 -0.14 -0.92 -9.44
CA MET A 104 -1.06 0.02 -10.11
C MET A 104 -0.55 0.47 -11.47
N VAL A 105 0.76 0.37 -11.71
CA VAL A 105 1.40 0.69 -12.99
C VAL A 105 1.52 -0.58 -13.83
N SER A 106 2.04 -1.66 -13.26
CA SER A 106 2.25 -2.91 -14.01
C SER A 106 0.98 -3.71 -14.27
N GLU A 107 0.02 -3.69 -13.33
CA GLU A 107 -1.19 -4.53 -13.37
C GLU A 107 -2.49 -3.72 -13.17
N PRO A 108 -2.72 -2.61 -13.89
CA PRO A 108 -3.82 -1.68 -13.59
C PRO A 108 -5.20 -2.32 -13.73
N GLN A 109 -5.41 -3.22 -14.69
CA GLN A 109 -6.67 -3.94 -14.87
C GLN A 109 -6.94 -4.90 -13.72
N ALA A 110 -5.94 -5.70 -13.32
CA ALA A 110 -6.09 -6.63 -12.20
C ALA A 110 -6.41 -5.88 -10.90
N VAL A 111 -5.76 -4.73 -10.66
CA VAL A 111 -6.07 -3.86 -9.52
C VAL A 111 -7.51 -3.35 -9.59
N ALA A 112 -7.97 -2.87 -10.75
CA ALA A 112 -9.33 -2.38 -10.92
C ALA A 112 -10.39 -3.46 -10.64
N GLU A 113 -10.19 -4.67 -11.15
CA GLU A 113 -11.09 -5.80 -10.88
C GLU A 113 -11.14 -6.16 -9.40
N LEU A 114 -10.00 -6.13 -8.70
CA LEU A 114 -9.98 -6.37 -7.25
C LEU A 114 -10.68 -5.24 -6.47
N LEU A 115 -10.57 -3.99 -6.91
CA LEU A 115 -11.31 -2.88 -6.29
C LEU A 115 -12.83 -3.05 -6.43
N GLU A 116 -13.33 -3.56 -7.55
CA GLU A 116 -14.75 -3.91 -7.70
C GLU A 116 -15.19 -4.99 -6.70
N ARG A 117 -14.33 -6.00 -6.46
CA ARG A 117 -14.58 -7.04 -5.44
C ARG A 117 -14.60 -6.46 -4.03
N VAL A 118 -13.71 -5.51 -3.73
CA VAL A 118 -13.72 -4.80 -2.44
C VAL A 118 -15.07 -4.15 -2.19
N VAL A 119 -15.63 -3.45 -3.18
CA VAL A 119 -16.94 -2.80 -3.08
C VAL A 119 -18.05 -3.83 -2.87
N ALA A 120 -18.02 -4.95 -3.59
CA ALA A 120 -19.01 -6.02 -3.43
C ALA A 120 -18.99 -6.60 -1.99
N VAL A 121 -17.81 -6.89 -1.44
CA VAL A 121 -17.68 -7.43 -0.07
C VAL A 121 -18.09 -6.39 0.98
N ALA A 122 -17.72 -5.12 0.80
CA ALA A 122 -18.09 -4.05 1.73
C ALA A 122 -19.61 -3.85 1.78
N THR A 123 -20.27 -3.87 0.62
CA THR A 123 -21.73 -3.73 0.50
C THR A 123 -22.47 -4.89 1.15
N ALA A 124 -22.00 -6.13 0.92
CA ALA A 124 -22.56 -7.32 1.56
C ALA A 124 -22.43 -7.26 3.08
N THR A 125 -21.27 -6.84 3.59
CA THR A 125 -21.01 -6.70 5.03
C THR A 125 -21.96 -5.66 5.66
N ALA A 126 -22.09 -4.48 5.05
CA ALA A 126 -22.97 -3.42 5.55
C ALA A 126 -24.45 -3.85 5.58
N THR A 127 -24.90 -4.57 4.55
CA THR A 127 -26.28 -5.08 4.47
C THR A 127 -26.55 -6.11 5.57
N ALA A 128 -25.61 -7.03 5.83
CA ALA A 128 -25.73 -8.02 6.90
C ALA A 128 -25.81 -7.35 8.29
N THR A 129 -24.99 -6.32 8.56
CA THR A 129 -25.03 -5.56 9.81
C THR A 129 -26.38 -4.85 10.00
N ALA A 130 -26.88 -4.17 8.97
CA ALA A 130 -28.17 -3.48 9.03
C ALA A 130 -29.34 -4.45 9.33
N THR A 131 -29.31 -5.64 8.75
CA THR A 131 -30.35 -6.66 8.97
C THR A 131 -30.31 -7.22 10.39
N ALA A 132 -29.10 -7.42 10.95
CA ALA A 132 -28.94 -7.89 12.32
C ALA A 132 -29.42 -6.86 13.36
N THR A 133 -29.20 -5.56 13.12
CA THR A 133 -29.68 -4.49 14.00
C THR A 133 -31.21 -4.33 13.96
N ALA A 134 -31.86 -4.65 12.84
CA ALA A 134 -33.32 -4.56 12.71
C ALA A 134 -34.09 -5.73 13.35
N ALA A 135 -33.40 -6.83 13.69
CA ALA A 135 -34.00 -8.07 14.21
C ALA A 135 -33.89 -8.22 15.75
N GLY A 136 -33.27 -7.27 16.44
CA GLY A 136 -33.13 -7.24 17.91
C GLY A 136 -33.88 -6.05 18.52
#